data_AF-A0A920F0R5-F1
#
_entry.id   AF-A0A920F0R5-F1
#
_cell.length_a   1.000
_cell.length_b   1.000
_cell.length_c   1.000
_cell.angle_alpha   90.00
_cell.angle_beta   90.00
_cell.angle_gamma   90.00
#
_symmetry.space_group_name_H-M   'P 1'
#
loop_
_entity.id
_entity.type
_entity.pdbx_description
1 polymer ?
#
loop_
_entity_poly.entity_id
_entity_poly.type
_entity_poly.pdbx_seq_one_letter_code
_entity_poly.pdbx_strand_id
1 'polypeptide(L)' 'MLKVFGRVKSRAFRVVWLLEELEVPYDLTEIAPRSEEAKKTI' A
#
# COMPACT_ATOMS: atom_id res chain seq x y z
N MET A 1 6.93 6.43 10.01
CA MET A 1 5.86 6.53 9.01
C MET A 1 5.91 5.28 8.15
N LEU A 2 4.81 4.54 8.05
CA LEU A 2 4.76 3.31 7.27
C LEU A 2 4.66 3.64 5.78
N LYS A 3 5.21 2.76 4.93
CA LYS A 3 5.03 2.83 3.48
C LYS A 3 4.16 1.67 3.04
N VAL A 4 3.10 1.97 2.30
CA VAL A 4 2.19 0.99 1.72
C VAL A 4 2.38 1.01 0.21
N PHE A 5 2.72 -0.13 -0.37
CA PHE A 5 2.88 -0.29 -1.81
C PHE A 5 1.71 -1.10 -2.37
N GLY A 6 0.91 -0.46 -3.22
CA GLY A 6 -0.24 -1.11 -3.85
C GLY A 6 -1.31 -0.13 -4.25
N ARG A 7 -2.39 -0.65 -4.86
CA ARG A 7 -3.55 0.16 -5.25
C ARG A 7 -4.72 -0.07 -4.31
N VAL A 8 -5.52 0.95 -4.06
CA VAL A 8 -6.76 0.83 -3.26
C VAL A 8 -7.74 -0.20 -3.86
N LYS A 9 -7.74 -0.39 -5.19
CA LYS A 9 -8.53 -1.44 -5.86
C LYS A 9 -7.91 -2.84 -5.80
N SER A 10 -6.90 -3.05 -4.96
CA SER A 10 -6.15 -4.32 -4.84
C SER A 10 -6.15 -4.83 -3.40
N ARG A 11 -5.32 -5.84 -3.09
CA ARG A 11 -5.17 -6.37 -1.73
C ARG A 11 -4.68 -5.33 -0.70
N ALA A 12 -4.03 -4.26 -1.16
CA ALA A 12 -3.57 -3.16 -0.30
C ALA A 12 -4.73 -2.42 0.39
N PHE A 13 -5.96 -2.51 -0.13
CA PHE A 13 -7.16 -1.94 0.47
C PHE A 13 -7.31 -2.25 1.97
N ARG A 14 -7.16 -3.52 2.34
CA ARG A 14 -7.39 -3.96 3.73
C ARG A 14 -6.36 -3.37 4.68
N VAL A 15 -5.13 -3.19 4.21
CA VAL A 15 -4.04 -2.59 4.99
C VAL A 15 -4.31 -1.10 5.16
N VAL A 16 -4.63 -0.40 4.07
CA VAL A 16 -4.97 1.03 4.10
C VAL A 16 -6.15 1.28 5.04
N TRP A 17 -7.24 0.51 4.90
CA TRP A 17 -8.41 0.66 5.78
C TRP A 17 -8.03 0.46 7.26
N LEU A 18 -7.30 -0.61 7.60
CA LEU A 18 -6.86 -0.82 8.97
C LEU A 18 -6.02 0.36 9.51
N LEU A 19 -5.16 0.95 8.70
CA LEU A 19 -4.32 2.08 9.10
C LEU A 19 -5.15 3.35 9.34
N GLU A 20 -6.17 3.59 8.52
CA GLU A 20 -7.14 4.68 8.73
C GLU A 20 -7.91 4.50 10.05
N GLU A 21 -8.45 3.31 10.33
CA GLU A 21 -9.20 3.04 11.57
C GLU A 21 -8.35 3.20 12.84
N LEU A 22 -7.05 2.94 12.73
CA LEU A 22 -6.10 3.07 13.83
C LEU A 22 -5.45 4.47 13.91
N GLU A 23 -5.83 5.39 13.02
CA GLU A 23 -5.23 6.72 12.89
C GLU A 23 -3.69 6.69 12.75
N VAL A 24 -3.16 5.64 12.12
CA VAL A 24 -1.71 5.44 11.94
C VAL A 24 -1.25 6.15 10.67
N PRO A 25 -0.28 7.08 10.73
CA PRO A 25 0.21 7.77 9.55
C PRO A 25 0.98 6.83 8.61
N TYR A 26 0.56 6.81 7.35
CA TYR A 26 1.19 6.03 6.29
C TYR A 26 1.31 6.83 4.99
N ASP A 27 2.22 6.39 4.12
CA ASP A 27 2.42 6.90 2.78
C ASP A 27 2.08 5.79 1.77
N LEU A 28 1.07 6.02 0.93
CA LEU A 28 0.62 5.06 -0.09
C LEU A 28 1.25 5.38 -1.43
N THR A 29 2.12 4.49 -1.90
CA THR A 29 2.63 4.52 -3.26
C THR A 29 1.80 3.56 -4.14
N GLU A 30 1.13 4.12 -5.14
CA GLU A 30 0.29 3.36 -6.08
C GLU A 30 1.12 2.49 -7.03
N ILE A 31 1.24 1.20 -6.72
CA ILE A 31 1.97 0.24 -7.56
C ILE A 31 1.05 -0.92 -7.98
N ALA A 32 1.12 -1.30 -9.26
CA ALA A 32 0.36 -2.43 -9.79
C ALA A 32 0.90 -3.78 -9.26
N PRO A 33 0.03 -4.76 -8.95
CA PRO A 33 0.49 -6.09 -8.55
C PRO A 33 1.37 -6.74 -9.62
N ARG A 34 2.49 -7.35 -9.19
CA ARG A 34 3.46 -8.05 -10.06
C ARG A 34 4.12 -7.19 -11.14
N SER A 35 4.06 -5.86 -11.04
CA SER A 35 4.80 -4.97 -11.95
C SER A 35 6.30 -5.06 -11.73
N GLU A 36 7.09 -4.63 -12.73
CA GLU A 36 8.54 -4.49 -12.58
C GLU A 36 8.90 -3.49 -11.47
N GLU A 37 8.08 -2.46 -11.28
CA GLU A 37 8.23 -1.52 -10.17
C GLU A 37 8.07 -2.23 -8.82
N ALA A 38 7.03 -3.05 -8.64
CA ALA A 38 6.81 -3.81 -7.41
C ALA A 38 7.95 -4.77 -7.09
N LYS A 39 8.59 -5.36 -8.11
CA LYS A 39 9.73 -6.27 -7.94
C LYS A 39 11.01 -5.57 -7.49
N LYS A 40 11.16 -4.27 -7.79
CA LYS A 40 12.33 -3.47 -7.39
C LYS A 40 12.19 -2.91 -5.97
N THR A 41 10.98 -2.89 -5.43
CA THR A 41 10.67 -2.34 -4.10
C THR A 41 10.82 -3.38 -2.98
N ILE A 42 10.87 -4.67 -3.31
CA ILE A 42 11.06 -5.81 -2.39
C ILE A 42 12.54 -6.19 -2.35
#